data_AF-A0A645IQ56-F1
#
_entry.id   AF-A0A645IQ56-F1
#
_cell.length_a   1.000
_cell.length_b   1.000
_cell.length_c   1.000
_cell.angle_alpha   90.00
_cell.angle_beta   90.00
_cell.angle_gamma   90.00
#
_symmetry.space_group_name_H-M   'P 1'
#
loop_
_entity.id
_entity.type
_entity.pdbx_description
1 polymer ?
#
loop_
_entity_poly.entity_id
_entity_poly.type
_entity_poly.pdbx_seq_one_letter_code
_entity_poly.pdbx_strand_id
1 'polypeptide(L)'
;MSQHLGRSFHTIVRATRDLQTLLAGDPYAAHGIPANAKRVITFMRQPVAPRVGLPLTEDFASVFLIEDRHAFTAYVPSDNGPVFMKLIERAFGKEVTTRTLETVAKCAAA
;
A
#
# COMPACT_ATOMS: atom_id res chain seq x y z
N MET A 1 1.89 -5.24 24.61
CA MET A 1 1.78 -6.46 23.78
C MET A 1 2.96 -7.42 23.94
N SER A 2 4.16 -6.98 24.33
CA SER A 2 5.35 -7.84 24.46
C SER A 2 5.29 -8.91 25.55
N GLN A 3 4.31 -8.86 26.46
CA GLN A 3 4.14 -9.85 27.53
C GLN A 3 3.62 -11.22 27.04
N HIS A 4 2.98 -11.29 25.87
CA HIS A 4 2.38 -12.52 25.34
C HIS A 4 2.76 -12.83 23.89
N LEU A 5 3.57 -11.98 23.24
CA LEU A 5 3.94 -12.11 21.83
C LEU A 5 5.46 -12.09 21.72
N GLY A 6 6.02 -13.08 21.02
CA GLY A 6 7.47 -13.21 20.79
C GLY A 6 8.11 -12.10 19.96
N ARG A 7 7.30 -11.15 19.45
CA ARG A 7 7.76 -9.89 18.87
C ARG A 7 6.71 -8.80 19.05
N SER A 8 7.16 -7.56 19.20
CA SER A 8 6.29 -6.40 19.05
C SER A 8 5.89 -6.26 17.59
N PHE A 9 4.60 -6.07 17.33
CA PHE A 9 4.11 -5.60 16.05
C PHE A 9 3.46 -4.24 16.23
N HIS A 10 3.62 -3.38 15.24
CA HIS A 10 3.02 -2.05 15.28
C HIS A 10 1.57 -2.12 14.76
N THR A 11 0.71 -1.32 15.36
CA THR A 11 -0.70 -1.19 14.97
C THR A 11 -0.91 0.14 14.26
N ILE A 12 -1.65 0.11 13.16
CA ILE A 12 -2.13 1.30 12.45
C ILE A 12 -3.65 1.32 12.57
N VAL A 13 -4.18 2.41 13.14
CA VAL A 13 -5.61 2.67 13.21
C VAL A 13 -5.95 3.80 12.23
N ARG A 14 -7.06 3.64 11.51
CA ARG A 14 -7.65 4.62 10.59
C ARG A 14 -9.14 4.69 10.84
N ALA A 15 -9.73 5.87 10.73
CA ALA A 15 -11.17 5.99 10.81
C ALA A 15 -11.81 5.42 9.55
N THR A 16 -12.95 4.75 9.69
CA THR A 16 -13.69 4.16 8.57
C THR A 16 -14.00 5.20 7.48
N ARG A 17 -14.38 6.42 7.87
CA ARG A 17 -14.63 7.55 6.96
C ARG A 17 -13.41 7.92 6.09
N ASP A 18 -12.20 7.79 6.64
CA ASP A 18 -10.98 8.12 5.93
C ASP A 18 -10.71 7.05 4.84
N LEU A 19 -10.99 5.78 5.17
CA LEU A 19 -10.90 4.68 4.19
C LEU A 19 -11.95 4.81 3.09
N GLN A 20 -13.18 5.23 3.43
CA GLN A 20 -14.23 5.49 2.45
C GLN A 20 -13.85 6.62 1.49
N THR A 21 -13.29 7.71 2.03
CA THR A 21 -12.78 8.84 1.22
C THR A 21 -11.66 8.39 0.29
N LEU A 22 -10.72 7.60 0.80
CA LEU A 22 -9.62 7.03 0.01
C LEU A 22 -10.14 6.17 -1.16
N LEU A 23 -11.16 5.34 -0.93
CA LEU A 23 -11.73 4.46 -1.94
C LEU A 23 -12.51 5.21 -3.03
N ALA A 24 -13.04 6.40 -2.72
CA ALA A 24 -13.81 7.21 -3.67
C ALA A 24 -12.94 7.86 -4.77
N GLY A 25 -11.64 8.04 -4.55
CA GLY A 25 -10.75 8.77 -5.48
C GLY A 25 -10.21 7.99 -6.68
N ASP A 26 -10.50 6.68 -6.79
CA ASP A 26 -9.91 5.68 -7.73
C ASP A 26 -8.58 6.10 -8.41
N PRO A 27 -7.49 6.29 -7.64
CA PRO A 27 -6.21 6.75 -8.19
C PRO A 27 -5.57 5.73 -9.14
N TYR A 28 -6.01 4.47 -9.09
CA TYR A 28 -5.52 3.42 -9.98
C TYR A 28 -5.96 3.66 -11.41
N ALA A 29 -7.26 3.93 -11.63
CA ALA A 29 -7.75 4.26 -12.96
C ALA A 29 -7.13 5.56 -13.49
N ALA A 30 -7.02 6.58 -12.63
CA ALA A 30 -6.41 7.86 -12.99
C ALA A 30 -4.94 7.75 -13.44
N HIS A 31 -4.19 6.75 -12.93
CA HIS A 31 -2.81 6.46 -13.32
C HIS A 31 -2.68 5.36 -14.38
N GLY A 32 -3.77 4.99 -15.06
CA GLY A 32 -3.75 4.00 -16.15
C GLY A 32 -3.42 2.58 -15.69
N ILE A 33 -3.63 2.26 -14.41
CA ILE A 33 -3.40 0.90 -13.89
C ILE A 33 -4.43 -0.05 -14.50
N PRO A 34 -4.01 -1.14 -15.16
CA PRO A 34 -4.93 -2.02 -15.84
C PRO A 34 -5.80 -2.79 -14.83
N ALA A 35 -7.03 -3.10 -15.23
CA ALA A 35 -8.01 -3.73 -14.33
C ALA A 35 -7.60 -5.13 -13.84
N ASN A 36 -6.73 -5.82 -14.57
CA ASN A 36 -6.18 -7.12 -14.19
C ASN A 36 -5.03 -7.03 -13.15
N ALA A 37 -4.51 -5.83 -12.87
CA ALA A 37 -3.51 -5.65 -11.83
C ALA A 37 -4.15 -5.71 -10.44
N LYS A 38 -3.46 -6.38 -9.52
CA LYS A 38 -3.77 -6.31 -8.10
C LYS A 38 -3.43 -4.93 -7.57
N ARG A 39 -4.41 -4.31 -6.92
CA ARG A 39 -4.33 -2.98 -6.30
C ARG A 39 -4.01 -3.11 -4.81
N VAL A 40 -2.95 -2.45 -4.37
CA VAL A 40 -2.41 -2.53 -3.00
C VAL A 40 -2.21 -1.13 -2.45
N ILE A 41 -2.70 -0.92 -1.23
CA ILE A 41 -2.44 0.30 -0.46
C ILE A 41 -1.44 -0.06 0.64
N THR A 42 -0.37 0.71 0.70
CA THR A 42 0.63 0.65 1.77
C THR A 42 0.33 1.78 2.74
N PHE A 43 0.22 1.49 4.04
CA PHE A 43 0.00 2.47 5.10
C PHE A 43 1.26 2.69 5.93
N MET A 44 1.53 3.95 6.27
CA MET A 44 2.59 4.38 7.18
C MET A 44 2.00 4.98 8.47
N ARG A 45 2.77 4.95 9.56
CA ARG A 45 2.35 5.54 10.84
C ARG A 45 2.40 7.07 10.84
N GLN A 46 3.41 7.61 10.19
CA GLN A 46 3.68 9.03 10.06
C GLN A 46 3.84 9.36 8.57
N PRO A 47 3.69 10.64 8.18
CA PRO A 47 4.02 11.05 6.82
C PRO A 47 5.49 10.74 6.52
N VAL A 48 5.74 10.08 5.39
CA VAL A 48 7.09 9.67 4.97
C VAL A 48 7.29 10.09 3.53
N ALA A 49 8.31 10.90 3.26
CA ALA A 49 8.70 11.16 1.88
C ALA A 49 9.33 9.88 1.27
N PRO A 50 9.03 9.57 -0.01
CA PRO A 50 9.64 8.42 -0.65
C PRO A 50 11.16 8.61 -0.74
N ARG A 51 11.92 7.55 -0.48
CA ARG A 51 13.40 7.55 -0.53
C ARG A 51 13.95 7.63 -1.95
N VAL A 52 13.10 7.38 -2.94
CA VAL A 52 13.41 7.39 -4.37
C VAL A 52 12.27 8.10 -5.12
N GLY A 53 12.53 8.54 -6.35
CA GLY A 53 11.51 9.15 -7.19
C GLY A 53 10.37 8.18 -7.50
N LEU A 54 9.13 8.70 -7.52
CA LEU A 54 7.96 7.98 -8.00
C LEU A 54 7.54 8.53 -9.38
N PRO A 55 7.03 7.67 -10.29
CA PRO A 55 6.77 6.25 -10.11
C PRO A 55 8.05 5.40 -10.07
N LEU A 56 8.09 4.43 -9.16
CA LEU A 56 9.10 3.38 -9.10
C LEU A 56 8.50 2.10 -9.66
N THR A 57 9.02 1.61 -10.79
CA THR A 57 8.48 0.47 -11.53
C THR A 57 9.57 -0.58 -11.78
N GLU A 58 9.18 -1.86 -11.67
CA GLU A 58 10.01 -3.03 -11.99
C GLU A 58 9.08 -4.17 -12.42
N ASP A 59 9.39 -4.81 -13.55
CA ASP A 59 8.51 -5.78 -14.24
C ASP A 59 7.07 -5.25 -14.39
N PHE A 60 6.10 -6.01 -13.87
CA PHE A 60 4.68 -5.67 -13.87
C PHE A 60 4.22 -5.05 -12.55
N ALA A 61 5.12 -4.45 -11.77
CA ALA A 61 4.83 -3.81 -10.48
C ALA A 61 5.22 -2.33 -10.48
N SER A 62 4.39 -1.48 -9.87
CA SER A 62 4.63 -0.04 -9.77
C SER A 62 4.14 0.52 -8.44
N VAL A 63 5.01 1.27 -7.75
CA VAL A 63 4.65 2.20 -6.67
C VAL A 63 4.58 3.57 -7.32
N PHE A 64 3.38 4.16 -7.42
CA PHE A 64 3.17 5.28 -8.35
C PHE A 64 2.68 6.58 -7.71
N LEU A 65 2.08 6.50 -6.52
CA LEU A 65 1.53 7.68 -5.84
C LEU A 65 1.69 7.54 -4.32
N ILE A 66 1.97 8.66 -3.66
CA ILE A 66 1.90 8.80 -2.21
C ILE A 66 0.99 9.98 -1.85
N GLU A 67 0.16 9.79 -0.83
CA GLU A 67 -0.70 10.81 -0.26
C GLU A 67 -0.65 10.69 1.27
N ASP A 68 -0.24 11.76 1.95
CA ASP A 68 -0.10 11.84 3.41
C ASP A 68 0.64 10.63 4.03
N ARG A 69 -0.11 9.60 4.44
CA ARG A 69 0.36 8.41 5.17
C ARG A 69 0.03 7.11 4.46
N HIS A 70 -0.26 7.14 3.16
CA HIS A 70 -0.46 5.94 2.35
C HIS A 70 0.11 6.11 0.95
N ALA A 71 0.51 4.98 0.38
CA ALA A 71 1.02 4.91 -0.98
C ALA A 71 0.27 3.86 -1.77
N PHE A 72 0.13 4.10 -3.06
CA PHE A 72 -0.56 3.23 -4.00
C PHE A 72 0.44 2.41 -4.78
N THR A 73 0.18 1.11 -4.82
CA THR A 73 1.00 0.13 -5.51
C THR A 73 0.09 -0.76 -6.33
N ALA A 74 0.48 -1.04 -7.56
CA ALA A 74 -0.22 -1.99 -8.41
C ALA A 74 0.77 -3.03 -8.92
N TYR A 75 0.32 -4.27 -9.06
CA TYR A 75 1.12 -5.30 -9.69
C TYR A 75 0.30 -6.36 -10.41
N VAL A 76 0.80 -6.90 -11.52
CA VAL A 76 0.28 -8.12 -12.11
C VAL A 76 1.08 -9.31 -11.53
N PRO A 77 0.42 -10.33 -10.94
CA PRO A 77 1.12 -11.53 -10.48
C PRO A 77 1.95 -12.17 -11.59
N SER A 78 3.17 -12.58 -11.28
CA SER A 78 4.08 -13.29 -12.17
C SER A 78 4.91 -14.33 -11.39
N ASP A 79 5.66 -15.15 -12.12
CA ASP A 79 6.54 -16.18 -11.54
C ASP A 79 7.76 -15.60 -10.80
N ASN A 80 8.02 -14.30 -10.93
CA ASN A 80 9.14 -13.60 -10.27
C ASN A 80 8.90 -13.32 -8.77
N GLY A 81 7.76 -13.75 -8.22
CA GLY A 81 7.38 -13.55 -6.83
C GLY A 81 6.91 -12.11 -6.53
N PRO A 82 6.91 -11.67 -5.26
CA PRO A 82 6.31 -10.40 -4.85
C PRO A 82 7.25 -9.21 -5.10
N VAL A 83 7.58 -8.93 -6.37
CA VAL A 83 8.47 -7.82 -6.77
C VAL A 83 8.01 -6.48 -6.17
N PHE A 84 6.70 -6.24 -6.11
CA PHE A 84 6.12 -5.04 -5.51
C PHE A 84 6.53 -4.81 -4.04
N MET A 85 6.77 -5.88 -3.26
CA MET A 85 7.24 -5.74 -1.87
C MET A 85 8.64 -5.15 -1.80
N LYS A 86 9.53 -5.52 -2.74
CA LYS A 86 10.87 -4.93 -2.85
C LYS A 86 10.78 -3.45 -3.22
N LEU A 87 9.86 -3.07 -4.10
CA LEU A 87 9.63 -1.67 -4.48
C LEU A 87 9.13 -0.83 -3.29
N ILE A 88 8.17 -1.37 -2.53
CA ILE A 88 7.66 -0.72 -1.31
C ILE A 88 8.78 -0.54 -0.28
N GLU A 89 9.59 -1.58 -0.04
CA GLU A 89 10.70 -1.50 0.91
C GLU A 89 11.76 -0.48 0.47
N ARG A 90 12.09 -0.43 -0.82
CA ARG A 90 13.01 0.57 -1.39
C ARG A 90 12.46 1.99 -1.22
N ALA A 91 11.17 2.20 -1.46
CA ALA A 91 10.54 3.51 -1.38
C ALA A 91 10.32 3.99 0.06
N PHE A 92 9.89 3.11 0.98
CA PHE A 92 9.38 3.50 2.31
C PHE A 92 10.02 2.76 3.50
N GLY A 93 10.84 1.75 3.25
CA GLY A 93 11.40 0.88 4.29
C GLY A 93 10.44 -0.20 4.77
N LYS A 94 10.76 -0.81 5.92
CA LYS A 94 10.06 -1.99 6.44
C LYS A 94 8.90 -1.68 7.39
N GLU A 95 8.86 -0.46 7.92
CA GLU A 95 7.87 -0.01 8.92
C GLU A 95 6.55 0.42 8.26
N VAL A 96 5.98 -0.48 7.47
CA VAL A 96 4.76 -0.25 6.68
C VAL A 96 3.77 -1.41 6.85
N THR A 97 2.50 -1.15 6.55
CA THR A 97 1.47 -2.20 6.49
C THR A 97 0.80 -2.19 5.12
N THR A 98 0.88 -3.29 4.38
CA THR A 98 0.26 -3.43 3.06
C THR A 98 -1.08 -4.15 3.17
N ARG A 99 -2.07 -3.69 2.41
CA ARG A 99 -3.38 -4.35 2.26
C ARG A 99 -3.84 -4.26 0.80
N THR A 100 -4.50 -5.30 0.32
CA THR A 100 -5.19 -5.22 -0.96
C THR A 100 -6.33 -4.20 -0.88
N LEU A 101 -6.68 -3.58 -2.01
CA LEU A 101 -7.82 -2.67 -2.08
C LEU A 101 -9.11 -3.33 -1.57
N GLU A 102 -9.33 -4.60 -1.88
CA GLU A 102 -10.46 -5.40 -1.37
C GLU A 102 -10.46 -5.49 0.16
N THR A 103 -9.30 -5.67 0.79
CA THR A 103 -9.22 -5.71 2.26
C THR A 103 -9.54 -4.35 2.86
N VAL A 104 -9.07 -3.27 2.22
CA VAL A 104 -9.39 -1.90 2.65
C VAL A 104 -10.89 -1.62 2.52
N ALA A 105 -11.53 -2.08 1.44
CA ALA A 105 -12.99 -1.99 1.26
C ALA A 105 -13.76 -2.72 2.37
N LYS A 106 -13.32 -3.94 2.75
CA LYS A 106 -13.93 -4.67 3.89
C LYS A 106 -13.77 -3.90 5.21
N CYS A 107 -12.60 -3.31 5.47
CA CYS A 107 -12.40 -2.48 6.67
C CYS A 107 -13.22 -1.19 6.64
N ALA A 108 -13.46 -0.60 5.47
CA ALA A 108 -14.27 0.61 5.30
C ALA A 108 -15.78 0.39 5.50
N ALA A 109 -16.22 -0.87 5.55
CA ALA A 109 -17.61 -1.26 5.76
C ALA A 109 -17.86 -1.93 7.13
N ALA A 110 -16.82 -2.01 7.97
CA ALA A 110 -16.87 -2.66 9.29
C ALA A 110 -17.53 -1.80 10.38
#